data_AF-A0A1W9T253-F1
#
_entry.id   AF-A0A1W9T253-F1
#
_cell.length_a   1.000
_cell.length_b   1.000
_cell.length_c   1.000
_cell.angle_alpha   90.00
_cell.angle_beta   90.00
_cell.angle_gamma   90.00
#
_symmetry.space_group_name_H-M   'P 1'
#
loop_
_entity.id
_entity.type
_entity.pdbx_description
1 polymer ?
#
loop_
_entity_poly.entity_id
_entity_poly.type
_entity_poly.pdbx_seq_one_letter_code
_entity_poly.pdbx_strand_id
1 'polypeptide(L)'
;MGDIILSSAGDLLVEGGDFKADESLYQDISIALTITPGQIKRNGFFGIDVLSAVMGNGLSSLKRDVKLMLKMDGKKLEAFTIDGNKMDINAKHL
;
A
#
# COMPACT_ATOMS: atom_id res chain seq x y z
N MET A 1 -1.27 -11.20 -12.83
CA MET A 1 -2.73 -11.31 -12.66
C MET A 1 -3.25 -9.90 -12.72
N GLY A 2 -4.27 -9.60 -13.52
CA GLY A 2 -4.78 -8.23 -13.63
C GLY A 2 -5.72 -7.92 -12.47
N ASP A 3 -5.53 -6.77 -11.86
CA ASP A 3 -6.33 -6.28 -10.74
C ASP A 3 -7.24 -5.14 -11.21
N ILE A 4 -8.38 -4.96 -10.53
CA ILE A 4 -9.32 -3.88 -10.88
C ILE A 4 -8.69 -2.54 -10.55
N ILE A 5 -8.57 -1.68 -11.56
CA ILE A 5 -7.97 -0.36 -11.41
C ILE A 5 -9.00 0.64 -10.91
N LEU A 6 -8.57 1.43 -9.93
CA LEU A 6 -9.32 2.54 -9.37
C LEU A 6 -8.82 3.84 -10.02
N SER A 7 -9.74 4.78 -10.19
CA SER A 7 -9.40 6.15 -10.49
C SER A 7 -8.66 6.80 -9.32
N SER A 8 -8.09 7.99 -9.54
CA SER A 8 -7.48 8.78 -8.47
C SER A 8 -8.45 9.18 -7.35
N ALA A 9 -9.76 9.11 -7.60
CA ALA A 9 -10.80 9.34 -6.60
C ALA A 9 -11.16 8.07 -5.79
N GLY A 10 -10.60 6.92 -6.15
CA GLY A 10 -10.92 5.62 -5.56
C GLY A 10 -12.13 4.92 -6.19
N ASP A 11 -12.74 5.50 -7.22
CA ASP A 11 -13.85 4.88 -7.95
C ASP A 11 -13.36 3.82 -8.94
N LEU A 12 -14.21 2.83 -9.25
CA LEU A 12 -13.93 1.83 -10.27
C LEU A 12 -13.69 2.49 -11.64
N LEU A 13 -12.55 2.21 -12.27
CA LEU A 13 -12.27 2.70 -13.61
C LEU A 13 -12.97 1.81 -14.65
N VAL A 14 -13.85 2.42 -15.45
CA VAL A 14 -14.62 1.74 -16.50
C VAL A 14 -14.16 2.24 -17.87
N GLU A 15 -13.74 1.34 -18.74
CA GLU A 15 -13.34 1.63 -20.12
C GLU A 15 -14.16 0.76 -21.07
N GLY A 16 -14.84 1.39 -22.04
CA GLY A 16 -15.65 0.66 -23.03
C GLY A 16 -16.87 -0.08 -22.45
N GLY A 17 -17.30 0.24 -21.23
CA GLY A 17 -18.42 -0.43 -20.55
C GLY A 17 -18.02 -1.66 -19.71
N ASP A 18 -16.71 -1.92 -19.55
CA ASP A 18 -16.19 -2.99 -18.70
C ASP A 18 -15.22 -2.42 -17.64
N PHE A 19 -14.98 -3.17 -16.56
CA PHE A 19 -14.01 -2.78 -15.53
C PHE A 19 -12.59 -2.90 -16.07
N LYS A 20 -11.79 -1.84 -15.93
CA LYS A 20 -10.39 -1.90 -16.32
C LYS A 20 -9.63 -2.80 -15.36
N ALA A 21 -8.97 -3.82 -15.91
CA ALA A 21 -8.03 -4.67 -15.19
C ALA A 21 -6.60 -4.46 -15.73
N ASP A 22 -5.65 -4.17 -14.85
CA ASP A 22 -4.26 -3.90 -15.20
C ASP A 22 -3.31 -4.21 -14.02
N GLU A 23 -2.03 -3.87 -14.13
CA GLU A 23 -1.09 -3.92 -13.02
C GLU A 23 -1.43 -2.86 -11.95
N SER A 24 -1.68 -3.30 -10.70
CA SER A 24 -2.11 -2.43 -9.60
C SER A 24 -1.06 -2.24 -8.50
N LEU A 25 0.21 -2.58 -8.73
CA LEU A 25 1.25 -2.60 -7.68
C LEU A 25 1.23 -1.33 -6.81
N TYR A 26 1.22 -0.15 -7.41
CA TYR A 26 1.18 1.11 -6.66
C TYR A 26 -0.15 1.35 -5.94
N GLN A 27 -1.26 0.95 -6.56
CA GLN A 27 -2.60 1.04 -5.96
C GLN A 27 -2.69 0.14 -4.72
N ASP A 28 -2.20 -1.10 -4.78
CA ASP A 28 -2.18 -2.02 -3.64
C ASP A 28 -1.39 -1.44 -2.47
N ILE A 29 -0.20 -0.90 -2.76
CA ILE A 29 0.67 -0.29 -1.76
C ILE A 29 -0.02 0.92 -1.14
N SER A 30 -0.65 1.77 -1.97
CA SER A 30 -1.41 2.93 -1.50
C SER A 30 -2.55 2.52 -0.57
N ILE A 31 -3.34 1.52 -0.96
CA ILE A 31 -4.43 0.99 -0.14
C ILE A 31 -3.89 0.49 1.20
N ALA A 32 -2.82 -0.30 1.19
CA ALA A 32 -2.24 -0.84 2.42
C ALA A 32 -1.71 0.25 3.38
N LEU A 33 -1.21 1.37 2.86
CA LEU A 33 -0.75 2.50 3.67
C LEU A 33 -1.91 3.31 4.28
N THR A 34 -3.10 3.25 3.68
CA THR A 34 -4.29 3.94 4.20
C THR A 34 -5.09 3.12 5.20
N ILE A 35 -4.89 1.80 5.23
CA ILE A 35 -5.62 0.90 6.10
C ILE A 35 -4.91 0.81 7.45
N THR A 36 -5.65 1.00 8.54
CA THR A 36 -5.18 0.71 9.89
C THR A 36 -5.39 -0.78 10.20
N PRO A 37 -4.40 -1.47 10.83
CA PRO A 37 -4.60 -2.82 11.32
C PRO A 37 -5.90 -2.97 12.13
N GLY A 38 -6.66 -4.02 11.83
CA GLY A 38 -7.97 -4.31 12.41
C GLY A 38 -9.18 -3.89 11.56
N GLN A 39 -8.99 -3.04 10.54
CA GLN A 39 -10.09 -2.61 9.66
C GLN A 39 -10.53 -3.69 8.67
N ILE A 40 -9.62 -4.58 8.27
CA ILE A 40 -9.94 -5.68 7.34
C ILE A 40 -10.38 -6.91 8.12
N LYS A 41 -11.68 -7.24 8.03
CA LYS A 41 -12.29 -8.39 8.74
C LYS A 41 -11.55 -9.71 8.53
N ARG A 42 -11.11 -9.97 7.28
CA ARG A 42 -10.46 -11.24 6.91
C ARG A 42 -8.99 -11.31 7.35
N ASN A 43 -8.35 -10.16 7.56
CA ASN A 43 -6.96 -10.06 7.98
C ASN A 43 -6.76 -8.83 8.87
N GLY A 44 -6.94 -9.00 10.17
CA GLY A 44 -6.79 -7.93 11.15
C GLY A 44 -5.36 -7.38 11.27
N PHE A 45 -4.36 -8.03 10.68
CA PHE A 45 -2.98 -7.55 10.68
C PHE A 45 -2.60 -6.81 9.40
N PHE A 46 -3.50 -6.76 8.40
CA PHE A 46 -3.25 -6.03 7.16
C PHE A 46 -3.39 -4.53 7.38
N GLY A 47 -2.51 -3.76 6.75
CA GLY A 47 -2.43 -2.31 6.88
C GLY A 47 -1.23 -1.85 7.69
N ILE A 48 -1.05 -0.54 7.76
CA ILE A 48 0.04 0.12 8.49
C ILE A 48 -0.52 1.34 9.20
N ASP A 49 -0.25 1.44 10.50
CA ASP A 49 -0.57 2.66 11.25
C ASP A 49 0.52 3.72 11.02
N VAL A 50 0.49 4.31 9.82
CA VAL A 50 1.46 5.34 9.39
C VAL A 50 1.44 6.53 10.35
N LEU A 51 0.26 6.90 10.84
CA LEU A 51 0.06 8.05 11.70
C LEU A 51 0.78 7.88 13.04
N SER A 52 0.60 6.73 13.70
CA SER A 52 1.32 6.40 14.93
C SER A 52 2.82 6.23 14.71
N ALA A 53 3.22 5.69 13.56
CA ALA A 53 4.64 5.51 13.25
C ALA A 53 5.37 6.85 13.05
N VAL A 54 4.73 7.83 12.39
CA VAL A 54 5.28 9.17 12.19
C VAL A 54 5.30 9.98 13.49
N MET A 55 4.26 9.86 14.33
CA MET A 55 4.14 10.68 15.54
C MET A 55 4.82 10.11 16.79
N GLY A 56 4.98 8.79 16.91
CA GLY A 56 5.37 8.17 18.19
C GLY A 56 6.59 7.24 18.14
N ASN A 57 6.70 6.37 17.12
CA ASN A 57 7.67 5.27 17.11
C ASN A 57 8.92 5.52 16.24
N GLY A 58 8.91 6.60 15.45
CA GLY A 58 10.03 7.00 14.60
C GLY A 58 10.05 6.32 13.22
N LEU A 59 10.73 6.96 12.26
CA LEU A 59 10.73 6.56 10.85
C LEU A 59 11.29 5.15 10.59
N SER A 60 12.13 4.64 11.49
CA SER A 60 12.72 3.30 11.39
C SER A 60 11.70 2.18 11.61
N SER A 61 10.72 2.38 12.50
CA SER A 61 9.63 1.41 12.69
C SER A 61 8.74 1.35 11.46
N LEU A 62 8.42 2.50 10.89
CA LEU A 62 7.59 2.61 9.68
C LEU A 62 8.18 1.82 8.51
N LYS A 63 9.49 1.97 8.24
CA LYS A 63 10.16 1.20 7.18
C LYS A 63 10.07 -0.31 7.42
N ARG A 64 10.19 -0.76 8.67
CA ARG A 64 10.08 -2.18 9.03
C ARG A 64 8.67 -2.69 8.75
N ASP A 65 7.66 -1.92 9.13
CA ASP A 65 6.26 -2.31 9.01
C ASP A 65 5.82 -2.33 7.54
N VAL A 66 6.25 -1.35 6.73
CA VAL A 66 6.09 -1.35 5.26
C VAL A 66 6.70 -2.59 4.64
N LYS A 67 7.94 -2.93 5.00
CA LYS A 67 8.62 -4.12 4.47
C LYS A 67 7.89 -5.42 4.84
N LEU A 68 7.39 -5.52 6.07
CA LEU A 68 6.65 -6.70 6.54
C LEU A 68 5.32 -6.85 5.79
N MET A 69 4.55 -5.77 5.69
CA MET A 69 3.28 -5.74 4.97
C MET A 69 3.45 -6.15 3.50
N LEU A 70 4.42 -5.55 2.79
CA LEU A 70 4.70 -5.90 1.40
C LEU A 70 5.05 -7.38 1.25
N LYS A 71 5.87 -7.92 2.17
CA LYS A 71 6.26 -9.32 2.14
C LYS A 71 5.08 -10.26 2.40
N MET A 72 4.16 -9.90 3.28
CA MET A 72 2.93 -10.66 3.52
C MET A 72 2.04 -10.69 2.27
N ASP A 73 2.12 -9.66 1.44
CA ASP A 73 1.38 -9.51 0.19
C ASP A 73 2.15 -10.00 -1.05
N GLY A 74 3.25 -10.75 -0.85
CA GLY A 74 4.04 -11.32 -1.95
C GLY A 74 4.88 -10.31 -2.73
N LYS A 75 5.21 -9.17 -2.12
CA LYS A 75 5.99 -8.07 -2.72
C LYS A 75 7.32 -7.88 -1.98
N LYS A 76 8.34 -7.36 -2.67
CA LYS A 76 9.66 -7.03 -2.11
C LYS A 76 9.92 -5.54 -2.21
N LEU A 77 10.18 -4.91 -1.06
CA LEU A 77 10.64 -3.52 -0.98
C LEU A 77 12.04 -3.38 -1.58
N GLU A 78 12.20 -2.49 -2.55
CA GLU A 78 13.48 -2.16 -3.20
C GLU A 78 14.06 -0.86 -2.65
N ALA A 79 13.23 0.19 -2.54
CA ALA A 79 13.65 1.48 -2.00
C ALA A 79 12.55 2.07 -1.10
N PHE A 80 12.99 2.79 -0.07
CA PHE A 80 12.13 3.51 0.87
C PHE A 80 12.86 4.77 1.32
N THR A 81 12.32 5.93 0.97
CA THR A 81 12.85 7.25 1.35
C THR A 81 11.72 8.14 1.86
N ILE A 82 12.03 8.94 2.87
CA ILE A 82 11.15 9.99 3.38
C ILE A 82 11.94 11.29 3.31
N ASP A 83 11.41 12.26 2.58
CA ASP A 83 11.99 13.60 2.44
C ASP A 83 10.91 14.66 2.71
N GLY A 84 10.99 15.29 3.88
CA GLY A 84 10.00 16.26 4.36
C GLY A 84 8.58 15.68 4.34
N ASN A 85 7.76 16.19 3.42
CA ASN A 85 6.35 15.81 3.25
C ASN A 85 6.13 14.71 2.20
N LYS A 86 7.20 14.11 1.66
CA LYS A 86 7.12 13.06 0.63
C LYS A 86 7.65 11.74 1.17
N MET A 87 6.96 10.66 0.79
CA MET A 87 7.36 9.30 1.04
C MET A 87 7.39 8.55 -0.29
N ASP A 88 8.56 8.07 -0.68
CA ASP A 88 8.74 7.27 -1.89
C ASP A 88 8.96 5.82 -1.52
N ILE A 89 8.10 4.96 -2.07
CA ILE A 89 8.13 3.51 -1.86
C ILE A 89 8.24 2.85 -3.22
N ASN A 90 9.33 2.12 -3.43
CA ASN A 90 9.52 1.30 -4.63
C ASN A 90 9.55 -0.17 -4.22
N ALA A 91 8.76 -0.99 -4.89
CA ALA A 91 8.64 -2.41 -4.64
C ALA A 91 8.47 -3.17 -5.95
N LYS A 92 8.56 -4.50 -5.89
CA LYS A 92 8.23 -5.39 -6.99
C LYS A 92 7.50 -6.62 -6.50
N HIS A 93 6.76 -7.28 -7.38
CA HIS A 93 6.23 -8.61 -7.13
C HIS A 93 7.39 -9.62 -7.01
N LEU A 94 7.22 -10.62 -6.13
CA LEU A 94 8.16 -11.75 -5.96
C LEU A 94 7.98 -12.81 -7.05
#